data_AF-A0A1Y2P0B6-F1
#
_entry.id   AF-A0A1Y2P0B6-F1
#
_cell.length_a   1.000
_cell.length_b   1.000
_cell.length_c   1.000
_cell.angle_alpha   90.00
_cell.angle_beta   90.00
_cell.angle_gamma   90.00
#
_symmetry.space_group_name_H-M   'P 1'
#
loop_
_entity.id
_entity.type
_entity.pdbx_description
1 polymer ?
#
loop_
_entity_poly.entity_id
_entity_poly.type
_entity_poly.pdbx_seq_one_letter_code
_entity_poly.pdbx_strand_id
1 'polypeptide(L)'
;MDDETIVADYALTELATGRLVADWSASDPGREPTWPHFGRALGEVMRRFLDGLASRYGSLPGYAAGRLGADEALVGALRRHLLEPAPASGGAVG
;
A
#
# COMPACT_ATOMS: atom_id res chain seq x y z
N MET A 1 10.71 -7.87 1.36
CA MET A 1 9.75 -7.28 2.31
C MET A 1 8.80 -8.38 2.70
N ASP A 2 8.57 -8.56 4.00
CA ASP A 2 7.59 -9.51 4.52
C ASP A 2 6.23 -8.83 4.75
N ASP A 3 5.20 -9.65 4.97
CA ASP A 3 3.83 -9.18 5.18
C ASP A 3 3.70 -8.33 6.46
N GLU A 4 4.50 -8.60 7.49
CA GLU A 4 4.44 -7.84 8.74
C GLU A 4 4.92 -6.39 8.55
N THR A 5 5.93 -6.18 7.71
CA THR A 5 6.35 -4.83 7.32
C THR A 5 5.23 -4.09 6.58
N ILE A 6 4.48 -4.78 5.71
CA ILE A 6 3.35 -4.18 4.97
C ILE A 6 2.23 -3.79 5.93
N VAL A 7 1.91 -4.69 6.88
CA VAL A 7 0.89 -4.47 7.90
C VAL A 7 1.26 -3.30 8.82
N ALA A 8 2.52 -3.22 9.24
CA ALA A 8 3.00 -2.14 10.09
C ALA A 8 2.95 -0.78 9.38
N ASP A 9 3.39 -0.71 8.12
CA ASP A 9 3.32 0.52 7.33
C ASP A 9 1.87 0.96 7.08
N TYR A 10 0.98 0.03 6.72
CA TYR A 10 -0.45 0.32 6.58
C TYR A 10 -1.05 0.93 7.86
N ALA A 11 -0.69 0.38 9.02
CA ALA A 11 -1.17 0.86 10.31
C ALA A 11 -0.69 2.28 10.66
N LEU A 12 0.42 2.76 10.08
CA LEU A 12 0.86 4.15 10.25
C LEU A 12 -0.14 5.16 9.69
N THR A 13 -1.04 4.75 8.79
CA THR A 13 -2.15 5.57 8.31
C THR A 13 -3.03 6.08 9.46
N GLU A 14 -3.12 5.33 10.58
CA GLU A 14 -3.87 5.76 11.78
C GLU A 14 -3.37 7.10 12.35
N LEU A 15 -2.10 7.45 12.14
CA LEU A 15 -1.52 8.73 12.54
C LEU A 15 -2.16 9.91 11.78
N ALA A 16 -2.70 9.67 10.59
CA ALA A 16 -3.31 10.68 9.73
C ALA A 16 -4.84 10.64 9.74
N THR A 17 -5.47 9.67 10.42
CA THR A 17 -6.94 9.44 10.42
C THR A 17 -7.74 10.73 10.65
N GLY A 18 -7.38 11.51 11.68
CA GLY A 18 -8.11 12.74 12.01
C GLY A 18 -8.13 13.75 10.85
N ARG A 19 -7.01 13.89 10.15
CA ARG A 19 -6.90 14.79 9.00
C ARG A 19 -7.67 14.26 7.79
N LEU A 20 -7.53 12.97 7.48
CA LEU A 20 -8.21 12.34 6.35
C LEU A 20 -9.74 12.39 6.50
N VAL A 21 -10.26 12.17 7.71
CA VAL A 21 -11.71 12.29 8.00
C VAL A 21 -12.18 13.73 7.85
N ALA A 22 -11.42 14.70 8.36
CA ALA A 22 -11.77 16.12 8.22
C ALA A 22 -11.80 16.57 6.74
N ASP A 23 -10.80 16.18 5.95
CA ASP A 23 -10.74 16.50 4.52
C ASP A 23 -11.91 15.84 3.77
N TRP A 24 -12.24 14.58 4.09
CA TRP A 24 -13.41 13.89 3.53
C TRP A 24 -14.71 14.64 3.86
N SER A 25 -14.97 14.95 5.14
CA SER A 25 -16.20 15.65 5.57
C SER A 25 -16.33 17.05 4.94
N ALA A 26 -15.22 17.76 4.73
CA ALA A 26 -15.23 19.05 4.05
C ALA A 26 -15.60 18.93 2.56
N SER A 27 -15.22 17.82 1.92
CA SER A 27 -15.51 17.54 0.51
C SER A 27 -16.89 16.96 0.24
N ASP A 28 -17.54 16.35 1.24
CA ASP A 28 -18.84 15.66 1.11
C ASP A 28 -19.84 16.15 2.19
N PRO A 29 -20.23 17.45 2.15
CA PRO A 29 -21.08 18.05 3.18
C PRO A 29 -22.47 17.42 3.21
N GLY A 30 -22.93 17.08 4.42
CA GLY A 30 -24.24 16.47 4.64
C GLY A 30 -24.25 14.94 4.53
N ARG A 31 -23.08 14.33 4.26
CA ARG A 31 -22.94 12.88 4.28
C ARG A 31 -22.29 12.43 5.58
N GLU A 32 -22.92 11.44 6.21
CA GLU A 32 -22.40 10.80 7.42
C GLU A 32 -21.79 9.43 7.08
N PRO A 33 -20.64 9.06 7.69
CA PRO A 33 -20.10 7.73 7.53
C PRO A 33 -21.04 6.69 8.13
N THR A 34 -21.51 5.74 7.32
CA THR A 34 -22.38 4.65 7.79
C THR A 34 -21.59 3.44 8.31
N TRP A 35 -20.29 3.38 8.01
CA TRP A 35 -19.44 2.28 8.42
C TRP A 35 -18.82 2.54 9.81
N PRO A 36 -18.96 1.63 10.79
CA PRO A 36 -18.48 1.87 12.16
C PRO A 36 -16.99 2.15 12.30
N HIS A 37 -16.17 1.65 11.37
CA HIS A 37 -14.71 1.84 11.37
C HIS A 37 -14.26 2.80 10.27
N PHE A 38 -15.13 3.74 9.85
CA PHE A 38 -14.76 4.71 8.82
C PHE A 38 -13.53 5.51 9.26
N GLY A 39 -12.59 5.71 8.33
CA GLY A 39 -11.32 6.37 8.61
C GLY A 39 -10.33 5.54 9.44
N ARG A 40 -10.60 4.27 9.73
CA ARG A 40 -9.66 3.41 10.47
C ARG A 40 -8.79 2.56 9.54
N ALA A 41 -7.52 2.42 9.89
CA ALA A 41 -6.52 1.64 9.17
C ALA A 41 -5.90 0.59 10.11
N LEU A 42 -6.73 -0.31 10.62
CA LEU A 42 -6.30 -1.37 11.53
C LEU A 42 -5.42 -2.39 10.80
N GLY A 43 -4.21 -2.66 11.28
CA GLY A 43 -3.28 -3.62 10.63
C GLY A 43 -3.88 -5.01 10.40
N GLU A 44 -4.79 -5.44 11.27
CA GLU A 44 -5.52 -6.71 11.12
C GLU A 44 -6.37 -6.79 9.84
N VAL A 45 -6.87 -5.65 9.35
CA VAL A 45 -7.60 -5.57 8.07
C VAL A 45 -6.64 -5.87 6.90
N MET A 46 -5.44 -5.29 6.91
CA MET A 46 -4.42 -5.56 5.89
C MET A 46 -3.97 -7.01 5.93
N ARG A 47 -3.75 -7.58 7.13
CA ARG A 47 -3.39 -8.99 7.27
C ARG A 47 -4.44 -9.92 6.64
N ARG A 48 -5.72 -9.73 6.97
CA ARG A 48 -6.83 -10.50 6.36
C ARG A 48 -6.89 -10.35 4.84
N PHE A 49 -6.59 -9.16 4.32
CA PHE A 49 -6.53 -8.92 2.89
C PHE A 49 -5.41 -9.72 2.20
N LEU A 50 -4.20 -9.70 2.78
CA LEU A 50 -3.04 -10.46 2.27
C LEU A 50 -3.31 -11.98 2.32
N ASP A 51 -3.85 -12.47 3.44
CA ASP A 51 -4.24 -13.88 3.61
C ASP A 51 -5.28 -14.30 2.56
N GLY A 52 -6.28 -13.46 2.31
CA GLY A 52 -7.32 -13.70 1.31
C GLY A 52 -6.76 -13.74 -0.13
N LEU A 53 -5.83 -12.83 -0.45
CA LEU A 53 -5.15 -12.84 -1.74
C LEU A 53 -4.30 -14.10 -1.93
N ALA A 54 -3.52 -14.47 -0.93
CA ALA A 54 -2.70 -15.69 -0.97
C ALA A 54 -3.58 -16.94 -1.11
N SER A 55 -4.67 -17.04 -0.34
CA SER A 55 -5.61 -18.15 -0.42
C SER A 55 -6.24 -18.30 -1.81
N ARG A 56 -6.60 -17.19 -2.46
CA ARG A 56 -7.29 -17.21 -3.76
C ARG A 56 -6.37 -17.32 -4.98
N TYR A 57 -5.19 -16.72 -4.91
CA TYR A 57 -4.29 -16.56 -6.06
C TYR A 57 -2.90 -17.19 -5.85
N GLY A 58 -2.72 -17.92 -4.75
CA GLY A 58 -1.47 -18.57 -4.36
C GLY A 58 -0.44 -17.63 -3.73
N SER A 59 -0.37 -16.38 -4.21
CA SER A 59 0.48 -15.34 -3.63
C SER A 59 0.10 -13.95 -4.17
N LEU A 60 0.57 -12.89 -3.50
CA LEU A 60 0.41 -11.51 -3.98
C LEU A 60 1.11 -11.27 -5.34
N PRO A 61 2.33 -11.76 -5.60
CA PRO A 61 2.92 -11.73 -6.95
C PRO A 61 2.10 -12.51 -7.99
N GLY A 62 1.55 -13.68 -7.61
CA GLY A 62 0.68 -14.48 -8.48
C GLY A 62 -0.59 -13.72 -8.89
N TYR A 63 -1.22 -13.02 -7.94
CA TYR A 63 -2.33 -12.12 -8.22
C TYR A 63 -1.93 -10.97 -9.17
N ALA A 64 -0.82 -10.29 -8.88
CA ALA A 64 -0.37 -9.14 -9.67
C ALA A 64 -0.08 -9.52 -11.13
N ALA A 65 0.68 -10.59 -11.35
CA ALA A 65 0.99 -11.08 -12.69
C ALA A 65 -0.25 -11.66 -13.39
N GLY A 66 -0.98 -12.53 -12.70
CA GLY A 66 -2.09 -13.29 -13.31
C GLY A 66 -3.37 -12.50 -13.51
N ARG A 67 -3.61 -11.41 -12.76
CA ARG A 67 -4.87 -10.67 -12.81
C ARG A 67 -4.74 -9.21 -13.19
N LEU A 68 -3.62 -8.57 -12.85
CA LEU A 68 -3.40 -7.13 -13.10
C LEU A 68 -2.48 -6.86 -14.29
N GLY A 69 -1.88 -7.90 -14.89
CA GLY A 69 -0.89 -7.75 -15.96
C GLY A 69 0.42 -7.14 -15.48
N ALA A 70 0.68 -7.16 -14.16
CA ALA A 70 1.94 -6.73 -13.59
C ALA A 70 2.94 -7.89 -13.68
N ASP A 71 3.47 -8.08 -14.88
CA ASP A 71 4.41 -9.16 -15.19
C ASP A 71 5.75 -9.02 -14.44
N GLU A 72 6.58 -10.06 -14.54
CA GLU A 72 7.88 -10.09 -13.89
C GLU A 72 8.82 -8.96 -14.34
N ALA A 73 8.67 -8.49 -15.59
CA ALA A 73 9.49 -7.39 -16.11
C ALA A 73 9.14 -6.07 -15.42
N LEU A 74 7.85 -5.77 -15.26
CA LEU A 74 7.37 -4.61 -14.52
C LEU A 74 7.76 -4.70 -13.04
N VAL A 75 7.50 -5.84 -12.39
CA VAL A 75 7.86 -6.02 -10.97
C VAL A 75 9.38 -5.91 -10.76
N GLY A 76 10.17 -6.44 -11.69
CA GLY A 76 11.63 -6.31 -11.68
C GLY A 76 12.07 -4.85 -11.83
N ALA A 77 11.45 -4.07 -12.72
CA ALA A 77 11.73 -2.64 -12.86
C ALA A 77 11.38 -1.87 -11.59
N LEU A 78 10.21 -2.12 -10.99
CA LEU A 78 9.81 -1.49 -9.73
C LEU A 78 10.80 -1.80 -8.60
N ARG A 79 11.26 -3.05 -8.47
CA ARG A 79 12.27 -3.40 -7.46
C ARG A 79 13.57 -2.63 -7.64
N ARG A 80 14.09 -2.53 -8.86
CA ARG A 80 15.29 -1.73 -9.15
C ARG A 80 15.09 -0.27 -8.74
N HIS A 81 13.97 0.33 -9.10
CA HIS A 81 13.75 1.75 -8.83
C HIS A 81 13.38 2.09 -7.39
N LEU A 82 12.79 1.16 -6.64
CA LEU A 82 12.28 1.43 -5.29
C LEU A 82 13.18 0.88 -4.17
N LEU A 83 14.02 -0.12 -4.45
CA LEU A 83 14.86 -0.78 -3.43
C LEU A 83 16.36 -0.51 -3.62
N GLU A 84 16.80 -0.19 -4.83
CA GLU A 84 18.21 0.14 -5.07
C GLU A 84 18.43 1.63 -4.84
N PRO A 85 19.58 2.04 -4.28
CA PRO A 85 19.96 3.44 -4.22
C PRO A 85 19.94 4.05 -5.62
N ALA A 86 19.44 5.28 -5.75
CA ALA A 86 19.62 6.02 -6.99
C ALA A 86 21.13 6.04 -7.32
N PRO A 87 21.52 5.81 -8.59
CA PRO A 87 22.92 5.84 -8.97
C PRO A 87 23.50 7.17 -8.50
N ALA A 88 24.61 7.12 -7.76
CA ALA A 88 25.26 8.33 -7.28
C ALA A 88 25.47 9.25 -8.48
N SER A 89 24.83 10.43 -8.45
CA SER A 89 25.06 11.46 -9.45
C SER A 89 26.56 11.73 -9.46
N GLY A 90 27.24 11.26 -10.51
CA GLY A 90 28.69 11.29 -10.59
C GLY A 90 29.17 12.73 -10.42
N GLY A 91 29.70 13.03 -9.23
CA GLY A 91 30.39 14.28 -8.96
C GLY A 91 31.71 14.28 -9.73
N ALA A 92 31.64 14.71 -10.98
CA ALA A 92 32.79 15.14 -11.75
C ALA A 92 32.53 16.58 -12.18
N VAL A 93 33.03 17.51 -11.37
CA VAL A 93 33.45 18.82 -11.85
C VAL A 93 34.87 18.97 -11.33
N GLY A 94 35.81 18.93 -12.29
CA GLY A 94 37.24 19.11 -12.05
C GLY A 94 37.65 20.56 -11.84
#